data_AF-A0A849QUW3-F1
#
_entry.id   AF-A0A849QUW3-F1
#
_cell.length_a   1.000
_cell.length_b   1.000
_cell.length_c   1.000
_cell.angle_alpha   90.00
_cell.angle_beta   90.00
_cell.angle_gamma   90.00
#
_symmetry.space_group_name_H-M   'P 1'
#
loop_
_entity.id
_entity.type
_entity.pdbx_description
1 polymer ?
#
loop_
_entity_poly.entity_id
_entity_poly.type
_entity_poly.pdbx_seq_one_letter_code
_entity_poly.pdbx_strand_id
1 'polypeptide(L)'
;MLEKAGVSNLTGVTAVKAHMGERKNKTFIQPSYVKRIVEVLKINGGDPFVTDTTTMYKGKRYTAMDYYRTAFAHGFLPSYLDCPVIIADGLKDEGVRVNEQVKIAKIMN
;
A
#
# COMPACT_ATOMS: atom_id res chain seq x y z
N MET A 1 16.34 -0.71 16.38
CA MET A 1 14.90 -0.35 16.37
C MET A 1 14.07 -1.43 15.70
N LEU A 2 14.36 -1.79 14.43
CA LEU A 2 13.61 -2.82 13.69
C LEU A 2 13.70 -4.23 14.31
N GLU A 3 14.86 -4.63 14.83
CA GLU A 3 14.98 -5.89 15.60
C GLU A 3 14.07 -5.92 16.82
N LYS A 4 14.02 -4.82 17.59
CA LYS A 4 13.11 -4.68 18.73
C LYS A 4 11.64 -4.71 18.32
N ALA A 5 11.32 -4.33 17.08
CA ALA A 5 9.98 -4.41 16.51
C ALA A 5 9.63 -5.84 16.03
N GLY A 6 10.53 -6.81 16.18
CA GLY A 6 10.28 -8.21 15.81
C GLY A 6 10.37 -8.50 14.32
N VAL A 7 10.99 -7.61 13.52
CA VAL A 7 11.10 -7.79 12.06
C VAL A 7 11.81 -9.10 11.69
N SER A 8 12.72 -9.59 12.54
CA SER A 8 13.41 -10.87 12.36
C SER A 8 12.49 -12.09 12.39
N ASN A 9 11.29 -11.96 12.95
CA ASN A 9 10.33 -13.05 13.05
C ASN A 9 9.35 -13.08 11.87
N LEU A 10 9.38 -12.07 11.00
CA LEU A 10 8.51 -11.95 9.83
C LEU A 10 9.12 -12.72 8.65
N THR A 11 8.84 -14.02 8.62
CA THR A 11 9.29 -14.94 7.56
C THR A 11 8.13 -15.26 6.61
N GLY A 12 8.44 -15.58 5.34
CA GLY A 12 7.43 -15.84 4.32
C GLY A 12 6.73 -14.56 3.82
N VAL A 13 5.60 -14.72 3.13
CA VAL A 13 4.89 -13.62 2.46
C VAL A 13 4.48 -12.54 3.45
N THR A 14 5.06 -11.35 3.32
CA THR A 14 4.93 -10.27 4.32
C THR A 14 4.45 -8.97 3.70
N ALA A 15 3.33 -8.43 4.18
CA ALA A 15 2.80 -7.17 3.72
C ALA A 15 3.52 -5.98 4.38
N VAL A 16 3.95 -5.01 3.57
CA VAL A 16 4.42 -3.68 4.03
C VAL A 16 3.37 -2.66 3.64
N LYS A 17 2.48 -2.32 4.58
CA LYS A 17 1.44 -1.31 4.33
C LYS A 17 2.04 0.09 4.34
N ALA A 18 1.91 0.82 3.24
CA ALA A 18 2.44 2.18 3.11
C ALA A 18 1.53 3.08 2.29
N HIS A 19 1.20 4.26 2.81
CA HIS A 19 0.47 5.28 2.06
C HIS A 19 1.41 5.92 1.01
N MET A 20 1.21 5.59 -0.26
CA MET A 20 2.09 6.00 -1.37
C MET A 20 1.83 7.43 -1.89
N GLY A 21 0.93 8.15 -1.23
CA GLY A 21 0.68 9.58 -1.44
C GLY A 21 -0.53 9.86 -2.31
N GLU A 22 -0.92 11.13 -2.38
CA GLU A 22 -2.03 11.63 -3.22
C GLU A 22 -1.46 12.63 -4.23
N ARG A 23 -2.09 12.78 -5.39
CA ARG A 23 -1.56 13.69 -6.42
C ARG A 23 -1.47 15.12 -5.88
N LYS A 24 -0.33 15.78 -6.13
CA LYS A 24 0.04 17.12 -5.61
C LYS A 24 0.40 17.17 -4.12
N ASN A 25 0.32 16.04 -3.40
CA ASN A 25 0.79 15.96 -2.01
C ASN A 25 2.23 15.42 -1.97
N LYS A 26 3.06 15.95 -1.06
CA LYS A 26 4.44 15.52 -0.79
C LYS A 26 4.67 15.03 0.64
N THR A 27 3.63 14.95 1.47
CA THR A 27 3.73 14.54 2.89
C THR A 27 3.75 13.03 3.09
N PHE A 28 3.84 12.24 2.02
CA PHE A 28 3.99 10.79 2.10
C PHE A 28 5.42 10.41 2.48
N ILE A 29 5.60 9.22 3.07
CA ILE A 29 6.95 8.73 3.40
C ILE A 29 7.76 8.51 2.14
N GLN A 30 9.02 8.92 2.11
CA GLN A 30 9.85 8.71 0.93
C GLN A 30 10.03 7.21 0.64
N PRO A 31 9.97 6.77 -0.63
CA PRO A 31 10.12 5.36 -1.00
C PRO A 31 11.43 4.72 -0.51
N SER A 32 12.49 5.50 -0.33
CA SER A 32 13.78 5.03 0.21
C SER A 32 13.67 4.41 1.60
N TYR A 33 12.80 4.94 2.47
CA TYR A 33 12.56 4.35 3.79
C TYR A 33 11.86 3.00 3.67
N VAL A 34 10.88 2.90 2.78
CA VAL A 34 10.15 1.65 2.53
C VAL A 34 11.08 0.60 1.92
N LYS A 35 11.94 0.98 0.98
CA LYS A 35 12.98 0.11 0.42
C LYS A 35 13.87 -0.48 1.51
N ARG A 36 14.29 0.33 2.50
CA ARG A 36 15.11 -0.18 3.62
C ARG A 36 14.37 -1.22 4.46
N ILE A 37 13.07 -1.05 4.68
CA ILE A 37 12.24 -2.06 5.35
C ILE A 37 12.19 -3.36 4.54
N VAL A 38 11.96 -3.26 3.22
CA VAL A 38 11.93 -4.40 2.31
C VAL A 38 13.24 -5.19 2.35
N GLU A 39 14.39 -4.51 2.29
CA GLU A 39 15.71 -5.16 2.39
C GLU A 39 15.89 -5.92 3.71
N VAL A 40 15.50 -5.32 4.84
CA VAL A 40 15.61 -5.97 6.15
C VAL A 40 14.71 -7.19 6.22
N LEU A 41 13.47 -7.12 5.70
CA LEU A 41 12.57 -8.27 5.65
C LEU A 41 13.17 -9.42 4.83
N LYS A 42 13.73 -9.12 3.65
CA LYS A 42 14.39 -10.13 2.81
C LYS A 42 15.58 -10.79 3.51
N ILE A 43 16.44 -10.01 4.19
CA ILE A 43 17.59 -10.54 4.94
C ILE A 43 17.15 -11.56 6.01
N ASN A 44 15.96 -11.38 6.59
CA ASN A 44 15.41 -12.26 7.62
C ASN A 44 14.55 -13.41 7.06
N GLY A 45 14.53 -13.63 5.74
CA GLY A 45 13.76 -14.73 5.11
C GLY A 45 12.28 -14.40 4.84
N GLY A 46 11.90 -13.12 4.86
CA GLY A 46 10.61 -12.64 4.38
C GLY A 46 10.54 -12.54 2.86
N ASP A 47 9.34 -12.67 2.31
CA ASP A 47 8.98 -12.41 0.91
C ASP A 47 8.03 -11.19 0.86
N PRO A 48 8.58 -9.97 0.88
CA PRO A 48 7.77 -8.78 1.10
C PRO A 48 6.99 -8.36 -0.14
N PHE A 49 5.86 -7.69 0.06
CA PHE A 49 5.21 -6.86 -0.95
C PHE A 49 4.69 -5.57 -0.31
N VAL A 50 4.74 -4.47 -1.04
CA VAL A 50 4.19 -3.19 -0.58
C VAL A 50 2.72 -3.10 -0.96
N THR A 51 1.87 -2.64 -0.04
CA THR A 51 0.43 -2.57 -0.29
C THR A 51 -0.23 -1.34 0.32
N ASP A 52 -1.35 -0.94 -0.28
CA ASP A 52 -2.30 -0.01 0.28
C ASP A 52 -3.69 -0.21 -0.33
N THR A 53 -4.68 0.49 0.21
CA THR A 53 -6.07 0.49 -0.24
C THR A 53 -6.43 1.76 -1.01
N THR A 54 -7.39 1.66 -1.91
CA THR A 54 -8.04 2.78 -2.58
C THR A 54 -8.80 3.67 -1.60
N THR A 55 -9.19 4.85 -2.07
CA THR A 55 -10.00 5.82 -1.31
C THR A 55 -11.47 5.71 -1.69
N MET A 56 -12.37 5.83 -0.71
CA MET A 56 -13.81 5.94 -1.01
C MET A 56 -14.20 7.25 -1.72
N TYR A 57 -13.38 8.31 -1.60
CA TYR A 57 -13.60 9.56 -2.33
C TYR A 57 -13.02 9.51 -3.74
N LYS A 58 -13.62 10.28 -4.64
CA LYS A 58 -13.14 10.47 -6.01
C LYS A 58 -11.85 11.31 -6.00
N GLY A 59 -10.71 10.62 -5.86
CA GLY A 59 -9.35 11.17 -5.93
C GLY A 59 -8.44 10.32 -6.81
N LYS A 60 -7.12 10.59 -6.83
CA LYS A 60 -6.17 9.80 -7.64
C LYS A 60 -5.73 8.50 -6.99
N ARG A 61 -6.53 8.05 -6.01
CA ARG A 61 -6.48 6.73 -5.40
C ARG A 61 -7.84 6.04 -5.39
N TYR A 62 -8.82 6.55 -6.14
CA TYR A 62 -10.17 5.97 -6.20
C TYR A 62 -10.21 4.61 -6.90
N THR A 63 -9.31 4.38 -7.84
CA THR A 63 -9.14 3.08 -8.51
C THR A 63 -7.70 2.60 -8.34
N ALA A 64 -7.45 1.29 -8.41
CA ALA A 64 -6.08 0.80 -8.36
C ALA A 64 -5.23 1.37 -9.50
N MET A 65 -5.80 1.54 -10.69
CA MET A 65 -5.06 2.11 -11.83
C MET A 65 -4.67 3.57 -11.62
N ASP A 66 -5.55 4.39 -11.04
CA ASP A 66 -5.18 5.75 -10.64
C ASP A 66 -4.13 5.73 -9.53
N TYR A 67 -4.27 4.82 -8.56
CA TYR A 67 -3.33 4.74 -7.46
C TYR A 67 -1.95 4.30 -7.94
N TYR A 68 -1.83 3.31 -8.81
CA TYR A 68 -0.56 2.91 -9.40
C TYR A 68 0.15 4.08 -10.10
N ARG A 69 -0.58 4.89 -10.87
CA ARG A 69 0.00 6.09 -11.51
C ARG A 69 0.52 7.10 -10.48
N THR A 70 -0.21 7.30 -9.38
CA THR A 70 0.22 8.17 -8.28
C THR A 70 1.45 7.61 -7.57
N ALA A 71 1.44 6.31 -7.21
CA ALA A 71 2.54 5.62 -6.56
C ALA A 71 3.82 5.66 -7.40
N PHE A 72 3.72 5.41 -8.72
CA PHE A 72 4.85 5.45 -9.63
C PHE A 72 5.41 6.86 -9.79
N ALA A 73 4.56 7.88 -9.90
CA ALA A 73 4.99 9.28 -9.94
C ALA A 73 5.71 9.70 -8.64
N HIS A 74 5.42 9.03 -7.53
CA HIS A 74 6.06 9.25 -6.24
C HIS A 74 7.27 8.33 -5.97
N GLY A 75 7.64 7.46 -6.92
CA GLY A 75 8.82 6.60 -6.84
C GLY A 75 8.59 5.22 -6.19
N PHE A 76 7.35 4.84 -5.92
CA PHE A 76 7.00 3.48 -5.45
C PHE A 76 6.92 2.50 -6.62
N LEU A 77 8.04 2.31 -7.31
CA LEU A 77 8.18 1.38 -8.43
C LEU A 77 8.58 0.00 -7.89
N PRO A 78 7.98 -1.11 -8.36
CA PRO A 78 8.39 -2.46 -7.98
C PRO A 78 9.88 -2.71 -8.17
N SER A 79 10.45 -2.21 -9.29
CA SER A 79 11.87 -2.32 -9.59
C SER A 79 12.77 -1.56 -8.62
N TYR A 80 12.32 -0.42 -8.11
CA TYR A 80 13.08 0.36 -7.13
C TYR A 80 13.01 -0.27 -5.74
N LEU A 81 11.81 -0.69 -5.34
CA LEU A 81 11.57 -1.32 -4.03
C LEU A 81 12.14 -2.74 -3.96
N ASP A 82 12.38 -3.36 -5.11
CA ASP A 82 12.78 -4.77 -5.23
C ASP A 82 11.72 -5.71 -4.66
N CYS A 83 10.44 -5.37 -4.80
CA CYS A 83 9.32 -6.23 -4.41
C CYS A 83 8.03 -5.82 -5.15
N PRO A 84 7.00 -6.69 -5.18
CA PRO A 84 5.70 -6.31 -5.74
C PRO A 84 5.07 -5.11 -5.02
N VAL A 85 4.28 -4.34 -5.78
CA VAL A 85 3.38 -3.31 -5.24
C VAL A 85 1.95 -3.71 -5.59
N ILE A 86 1.11 -3.92 -4.59
CA ILE A 86 -0.24 -4.49 -4.74
C ILE A 86 -1.26 -3.53 -4.13
N ILE A 87 -2.23 -3.07 -4.93
CA ILE A 87 -3.40 -2.36 -4.39
C ILE A 87 -4.45 -3.38 -3.96
N ALA A 88 -4.78 -3.39 -2.68
CA ALA A 88 -5.52 -4.49 -2.05
C ALA A 88 -7.01 -4.59 -2.42
N ASP A 89 -7.63 -3.48 -2.86
CA ASP A 89 -9.07 -3.45 -3.17
C ASP A 89 -9.40 -3.95 -4.59
N GLY A 90 -8.40 -4.45 -5.33
CA GLY A 90 -8.58 -4.85 -6.73
C GLY A 90 -8.73 -3.65 -7.66
N LEU A 91 -9.11 -3.88 -8.93
CA LEU A 91 -9.10 -2.84 -9.97
C LEU A 91 -10.09 -1.70 -9.71
N LYS A 92 -11.22 -2.00 -9.06
CA LYS A 92 -12.30 -1.07 -8.74
C LYS A 92 -12.89 -1.44 -7.38
N ASP A 93 -13.25 -0.43 -6.60
CA ASP A 93 -14.03 -0.62 -5.38
C ASP A 93 -15.51 -0.82 -5.73
N GLU A 94 -15.91 -2.09 -5.85
CA GLU A 94 -17.32 -2.48 -6.02
C GLU A 94 -18.01 -2.74 -4.66
N GLY A 95 -17.26 -2.63 -3.56
CA GLY A 95 -17.70 -2.99 -2.21
C GLY A 95 -18.01 -4.48 -2.05
N VAL A 96 -18.29 -4.88 -0.81
CA VAL A 96 -18.79 -6.22 -0.48
C VAL A 96 -20.21 -6.09 0.06
N ARG A 97 -21.14 -6.89 -0.46
CA ARG A 97 -22.48 -7.00 0.12
C ARG A 97 -22.38 -7.68 1.47
N VAL A 98 -22.87 -7.01 2.51
CA VAL A 98 -23.02 -7.60 3.85
C VAL A 98 -24.51 -7.78 4.15
N ASN A 99 -24.85 -8.86 4.85
CA ASN A 99 -26.23 -9.23 5.19
C ASN A 99 -26.78 -8.49 6.41
N GLU A 100 -26.02 -7.55 6.96
CA GLU A 100 -26.34 -6.78 8.17
C GLU A 100 -26.74 -5.35 7.80
N GLN A 101 -27.55 -4.71 8.65
CA GLN A 101 -27.85 -3.28 8.50
C GLN A 101 -26.61 -2.44 8.83
N VAL A 102 -25.74 -2.28 7.84
CA VAL A 102 -24.60 -1.37 7.92
C VAL A 102 -25.00 0.01 7.42
N LYS A 103 -24.60 1.05 8.16
CA LYS A 103 -24.59 2.41 7.62
C LYS A 103 -23.45 2.48 6.61
N ILE A 104 -23.79 2.41 5.32
CA ILE A 104 -22.80 2.64 4.25
C ILE A 104 -22.43 4.11 4.31
N ALA A 105 -21.18 4.40 4.67
CA ALA A 105 -20.60 5.72 4.53
C ALA A 105 -20.42 6.03 3.04
N LYS A 106 -21.47 6.55 2.38
CA LYS A 106 -21.35 7.11 1.04
C LYS A 106 -20.91 8.56 1.15
N ILE A 107 -19.81 8.89 0.47
CA ILE A 107 -19.47 10.29 0.24
C ILE A 107 -20.51 10.85 -0.74
N MET A 108 -21.27 11.83 -0.27
CA MET A 108 -22.17 12.62 -1.11
C MET A 108 -21.33 13.35 -2.15
N ASN A 109 -21.65 13.17 -3.44
CA ASN A 109 -21.08 13.97 -4.51
C ASN A 109 -21.53 15.42 -4.39
#